data_AF-A0A8T4PKM4-F1
#
_entry.id   AF-A0A8T4PKM4-F1
#
_cell.length_a   1.000
_cell.length_b   1.000
_cell.length_c   1.000
_cell.angle_alpha   90.00
_cell.angle_beta   90.00
_cell.angle_gamma   90.00
#
_symmetry.space_group_name_H-M   'P 1'
#
loop_
_entity.id
_entity.type
_entity.pdbx_description
1 polymer ?
#
loop_
_entity_poly.entity_id
_entity_poly.type
_entity_poly.pdbx_seq_one_letter_code
_entity_poly.pdbx_strand_id
1 'polypeptide(L)'
;MVKIDVLDYLNRQKGSEKLIENFPEIKDELEKLGEINESVENFEKSSFFHSGFFLKKAKNRHLALKIKMLNSELREKNEICERLHGLAHNLGMLRTLLAVKDEKVFKRINDSFLTNDYSSIPVVIKELNDFKDKINELEKNYKSLINENYASIDFKVKHEEHLDRHLKNLHETHGRQKKLLMSMGVMFTKLCKDILKKR
;
A
#
# COMPACT_ATOMS: atom_id res chain seq x y z
N MET A 1 4.01 -12.90 -23.82
CA MET A 1 2.78 -12.27 -23.29
C MET A 1 3.21 -10.95 -22.68
N VAL A 2 2.88 -9.82 -23.30
CA VAL A 2 3.31 -8.49 -22.83
C VAL A 2 2.51 -8.18 -21.55
N LYS A 3 3.18 -8.18 -20.39
CA LYS A 3 2.61 -7.58 -19.17
C LYS A 3 2.55 -6.08 -19.43
N ILE A 4 1.39 -5.58 -19.84
CA ILE A 4 1.13 -4.14 -19.82
C ILE A 4 1.11 -3.78 -18.35
N ASP A 5 2.12 -3.04 -17.91
CA ASP A 5 2.16 -2.46 -16.58
C ASP A 5 0.89 -1.62 -16.40
N VAL A 6 0.19 -1.77 -15.27
CA VAL A 6 -1.04 -0.99 -15.02
C VAL A 6 -0.70 0.50 -14.96
N LEU A 7 0.53 0.84 -14.55
CA LEU A 7 1.11 2.17 -14.71
C LEU A 7 1.21 2.56 -16.18
N ASP A 8 1.63 1.69 -17.09
CA ASP A 8 1.64 1.97 -18.53
C ASP A 8 0.23 2.19 -19.10
N TYR A 9 -0.77 1.46 -18.63
CA TYR A 9 -2.16 1.64 -19.09
C TYR A 9 -2.78 2.94 -18.54
N LEU A 10 -2.52 3.28 -17.28
CA LEU A 10 -2.99 4.49 -16.63
C LEU A 10 -2.23 5.74 -17.10
N ASN A 11 -0.91 5.65 -17.32
CA ASN A 11 -0.06 6.73 -17.84
C ASN A 11 -0.29 6.98 -19.35
N ARG A 12 -0.72 5.97 -20.11
CA ARG A 12 -1.16 6.17 -21.51
C ARG A 12 -2.43 7.00 -21.63
N GLN A 13 -3.22 7.15 -20.56
CA GLN A 13 -4.29 8.14 -20.52
C GLN A 13 -3.74 9.50 -20.08
N LYS A 14 -3.24 10.28 -21.06
CA LYS A 14 -3.00 11.73 -20.88
C LYS A 14 -4.25 12.37 -20.24
N GLY A 15 -4.19 12.69 -18.95
CA GLY A 15 -5.30 13.27 -18.20
C GLY A 15 -5.61 12.65 -16.83
N SER A 16 -4.94 11.56 -16.44
CA SER A 16 -5.14 10.91 -15.13
C SER A 16 -4.87 11.85 -13.93
N GLU A 17 -3.80 12.65 -14.01
CA GLU A 17 -3.47 13.68 -13.00
C GLU A 17 -4.60 14.71 -12.83
N LYS A 18 -5.17 15.20 -13.94
CA LYS A 18 -6.27 16.17 -13.94
C LYS A 18 -7.55 15.63 -13.28
N LEU A 19 -7.73 14.32 -13.26
CA LEU A 19 -8.91 13.69 -12.64
C LEU A 19 -8.75 13.55 -11.12
N ILE A 20 -7.53 13.26 -10.65
CA ILE A 20 -7.19 13.18 -9.23
C ILE A 20 -7.14 14.58 -8.60
N GLU A 21 -6.73 15.61 -9.34
CA GLU A 21 -6.79 17.03 -8.93
C GLU A 21 -8.17 17.49 -8.47
N ASN A 22 -9.25 16.79 -8.86
CA ASN A 22 -10.58 17.07 -8.36
C ASN A 22 -10.74 16.81 -6.86
N PHE A 23 -9.85 16.04 -6.23
CA PHE A 23 -9.86 15.71 -4.81
C PHE A 23 -8.50 16.01 -4.17
N PRO A 24 -8.23 17.28 -3.83
CA PRO A 24 -6.95 17.70 -3.24
C PRO A 24 -6.54 16.85 -2.03
N GLU A 25 -7.51 16.51 -1.18
CA GLU A 25 -7.30 15.68 0.00
C GLU A 25 -6.88 14.22 -0.29
N ILE A 26 -7.20 13.69 -1.49
CA ILE A 26 -6.74 12.37 -1.94
C ILE A 26 -5.36 12.49 -2.60
N LYS A 27 -5.15 13.55 -3.38
CA LYS A 27 -3.87 13.83 -4.05
C LYS A 27 -2.73 13.97 -3.04
N ASP A 28 -2.87 14.87 -2.08
CA ASP A 28 -1.84 15.15 -1.07
C ASP A 28 -1.48 13.89 -0.27
N GLU A 29 -2.45 13.02 -0.02
CA GLU A 29 -2.24 11.83 0.79
C GLU A 29 -1.65 10.66 -0.02
N LEU A 30 -1.90 10.62 -1.33
CA LEU A 30 -1.20 9.71 -2.26
C LEU A 30 0.27 10.14 -2.45
N GLU A 31 0.55 11.44 -2.56
CA GLU A 31 1.91 11.96 -2.65
C GLU A 31 2.74 11.61 -1.41
N LYS A 32 2.20 11.86 -0.21
CA LYS A 32 2.84 11.48 1.06
C LYS A 32 3.05 9.96 1.19
N LEU A 33 2.16 9.14 0.63
CA LEU A 33 2.37 7.70 0.59
C LEU A 33 3.54 7.29 -0.31
N GLY A 34 3.74 8.00 -1.43
CA GLY A 34 4.90 7.80 -2.31
C GLY A 34 6.21 8.01 -1.55
N GLU A 35 6.33 9.10 -0.80
CA GLU A 35 7.50 9.43 0.01
C GLU A 35 7.82 8.36 1.08
N ILE A 36 6.78 7.80 1.71
CA ILE A 36 6.95 6.75 2.73
C ILE A 36 7.34 5.42 2.09
N ASN A 37 6.79 5.08 0.91
CA ASN A 37 7.15 3.85 0.19
C ASN A 37 8.63 3.84 -0.20
N GLU A 38 9.19 4.96 -0.67
CA GLU A 38 10.64 5.08 -0.93
C GLU A 38 11.47 4.81 0.34
N SER A 39 10.99 5.29 1.49
CA SER A 39 11.64 5.07 2.78
C SER A 39 11.61 3.59 3.22
N VAL A 40 10.54 2.87 2.90
CA VAL A 40 10.41 1.42 3.14
C VAL A 40 11.35 0.63 2.22
N GLU A 41 11.45 0.98 0.93
CA GLU A 41 12.38 0.33 0.00
C GLU A 41 13.85 0.49 0.39
N ASN A 42 14.20 1.63 0.99
CA ASN A 42 15.55 1.89 1.48
C ASN A 42 15.92 1.04 2.71
N PHE A 43 14.94 0.50 3.45
CA PHE A 43 15.20 -0.38 4.58
C PHE A 43 15.75 -1.75 4.18
N GLU A 44 15.29 -2.36 3.08
CA GLU A 44 15.86 -3.63 2.59
C GLU A 44 17.29 -3.47 2.08
N LYS A 45 17.60 -2.28 1.54
CA LYS A 45 18.95 -1.88 1.11
C LYS A 45 19.85 -1.53 2.30
N SER A 46 19.29 -1.38 3.50
CA SER A 46 20.09 -1.17 4.70
C SER A 46 21.06 -2.33 4.88
N SER A 47 22.30 -1.98 5.26
CA SER A 47 23.43 -2.89 5.39
C SER A 47 23.13 -4.10 6.26
N PHE A 48 22.12 -4.03 7.13
CA PHE A 48 21.71 -5.10 8.02
C PHE A 48 21.03 -6.28 7.31
N PHE A 49 20.06 -6.07 6.41
CA PHE A 49 19.38 -7.16 5.68
C PHE A 49 20.10 -7.54 4.38
N HIS A 50 20.82 -6.59 3.79
CA HIS A 50 21.53 -6.79 2.53
C HIS A 50 22.86 -7.52 2.71
N SER A 51 23.53 -7.34 3.85
CA SER A 51 24.75 -8.08 4.12
C SER A 51 24.38 -9.50 4.57
N GLY A 52 25.06 -10.51 4.02
CA GLY A 52 25.02 -11.88 4.54
C GLY A 52 25.41 -11.99 6.02
N PHE A 53 25.72 -10.89 6.70
CA PHE A 53 26.00 -10.78 8.13
C PHE A 53 24.82 -11.21 9.00
N PHE A 54 23.57 -10.86 8.64
CA PHE A 54 22.37 -11.26 9.39
C PHE A 54 22.18 -12.79 9.39
N LEU A 55 22.25 -13.41 8.21
CA LEU A 55 22.15 -14.87 8.06
C LEU A 55 23.38 -15.62 8.61
N LYS A 56 24.56 -14.99 8.60
CA LYS A 56 25.81 -15.58 9.13
C LYS A 56 25.89 -15.54 10.65
N LYS A 57 25.33 -14.51 11.30
CA LYS A 57 25.38 -14.35 12.77
C LYS A 57 24.14 -14.86 13.51
N ALA A 58 23.02 -15.08 12.83
CA ALA A 58 21.86 -15.69 13.44
C ALA A 58 22.14 -17.17 13.78
N LYS A 59 22.03 -17.55 15.06
CA LYS A 59 22.03 -18.95 15.50
C LYS A 59 20.82 -19.69 14.92
N ASN A 60 19.67 -19.01 14.84
CA ASN A 60 18.46 -19.52 14.21
C ASN A 60 18.35 -19.05 12.74
N ARG A 61 18.98 -19.78 11.82
CA ARG A 61 18.99 -19.46 10.38
C ARG A 61 17.61 -19.52 9.74
N HIS A 62 16.73 -20.43 10.19
CA HIS A 62 15.39 -20.57 9.65
C HIS A 62 14.56 -19.32 9.92
N LEU A 63 14.60 -18.82 11.16
CA LEU A 63 13.90 -17.59 11.55
C LEU A 63 14.44 -16.36 10.80
N ALA A 64 15.75 -16.28 10.60
CA ALA A 64 16.37 -15.22 9.81
C ALA A 64 15.95 -15.24 8.33
N LEU A 65 15.85 -16.43 7.71
CA LEU A 65 15.32 -16.56 6.34
C LEU A 65 13.85 -16.16 6.26
N LYS A 66 13.03 -16.55 7.25
CA LYS A 66 11.62 -16.19 7.32
C LYS A 66 11.42 -14.67 7.38
N ILE A 67 12.21 -13.97 8.20
CA ILE A 67 12.20 -12.50 8.27
C ILE A 67 12.57 -11.88 6.91
N LYS A 68 13.59 -12.43 6.24
CA LYS A 68 13.99 -11.96 4.91
C LYS A 68 12.88 -12.11 3.87
N MET A 69 12.17 -13.25 3.88
CA MET A 69 11.03 -13.48 3.00
C MET A 69 9.89 -12.50 3.29
N LEU A 70 9.55 -12.32 4.57
CA LEU A 70 8.50 -11.38 4.99
C LEU A 70 8.80 -9.94 4.56
N ASN A 71 10.04 -9.48 4.68
CA ASN A 71 10.43 -8.14 4.17
C ASN A 71 10.20 -8.01 2.66
N SER A 72 10.59 -9.03 1.89
CA SER A 72 10.38 -9.05 0.42
C SER A 72 8.89 -8.99 0.08
N GLU A 73 8.06 -9.76 0.79
CA GLU A 73 6.61 -9.75 0.58
C GLU A 73 5.98 -8.42 0.99
N LEU A 74 6.45 -7.78 2.06
CA LEU A 74 5.99 -6.46 2.49
C LEU A 74 6.33 -5.38 1.46
N ARG A 75 7.47 -5.50 0.75
CA ARG A 75 7.82 -4.60 -0.35
C ARG A 75 6.88 -4.76 -1.55
N GLU A 76 6.53 -6.00 -1.90
CA GLU A 76 5.57 -6.26 -2.98
C GLU A 76 4.18 -5.65 -2.69
N LYS A 77 3.86 -5.37 -1.42
CA LYS A 77 2.64 -4.64 -1.04
C LYS A 77 2.63 -3.15 -1.43
N ASN A 78 3.68 -2.62 -2.07
CA ASN A 78 3.61 -1.34 -2.78
C ASN A 78 2.48 -1.31 -3.83
N GLU A 79 2.08 -2.47 -4.37
CA GLU A 79 0.91 -2.58 -5.26
C GLU A 79 -0.39 -2.02 -4.65
N ILE A 80 -0.52 -1.99 -3.31
CA ILE A 80 -1.70 -1.40 -2.64
C ILE A 80 -1.82 0.08 -3.00
N CYS A 81 -0.71 0.81 -3.09
CA CYS A 81 -0.72 2.22 -3.48
C CYS A 81 -1.18 2.40 -4.93
N GLU A 82 -0.75 1.54 -5.85
CA GLU A 82 -1.20 1.58 -7.25
C GLU A 82 -2.70 1.32 -7.37
N ARG A 83 -3.22 0.35 -6.60
CA ARG A 83 -4.66 0.06 -6.56
C ARG A 83 -5.45 1.25 -6.01
N LEU A 84 -4.93 1.93 -4.99
CA LEU A 84 -5.50 3.17 -4.45
C LEU A 84 -5.47 4.31 -5.48
N HIS A 85 -4.39 4.47 -6.25
CA HIS A 85 -4.35 5.41 -7.38
C HIS A 85 -5.43 5.10 -8.43
N GLY A 86 -5.61 3.82 -8.77
CA GLY A 86 -6.67 3.38 -9.69
C GLY A 86 -8.07 3.72 -9.18
N LEU A 87 -8.34 3.52 -7.88
CA LEU A 87 -9.60 3.93 -7.25
C LEU A 87 -9.79 5.45 -7.27
N ALA A 88 -8.76 6.23 -6.95
CA ALA A 88 -8.82 7.69 -6.99
C ALA A 88 -9.12 8.22 -8.39
N HIS A 89 -8.49 7.64 -9.42
CA HIS A 89 -8.78 7.95 -10.81
C HIS A 89 -10.24 7.69 -11.18
N ASN A 90 -10.76 6.51 -10.81
CA ASN A 90 -12.15 6.15 -11.05
C ASN A 90 -13.13 7.08 -10.30
N LEU A 91 -12.75 7.57 -9.13
CA LEU A 91 -13.51 8.57 -8.38
C LEU A 91 -13.61 9.90 -9.15
N GLY A 92 -12.49 10.36 -9.74
CA GLY A 92 -12.45 11.52 -10.62
C GLY A 92 -13.39 11.37 -11.81
N MET A 93 -13.37 10.21 -12.46
CA MET A 93 -14.30 9.87 -13.54
C MET A 93 -15.77 9.83 -13.08
N LEU A 94 -16.04 9.34 -11.88
CA LEU A 94 -17.41 9.34 -11.34
C LEU A 94 -17.92 10.77 -11.13
N ARG A 95 -17.06 11.69 -10.70
CA ARG A 95 -17.41 13.11 -10.53
C ARG A 95 -17.71 13.79 -11.86
N THR A 96 -16.96 13.51 -12.92
CA THR A 96 -17.24 14.10 -14.25
C THR A 96 -18.56 13.60 -14.83
N LEU A 97 -18.98 12.38 -14.51
CA LEU A 97 -20.29 11.86 -14.91
C LEU A 97 -21.49 12.61 -14.34
N LEU A 98 -21.34 13.36 -13.23
CA LEU A 98 -22.40 14.23 -12.72
C LEU A 98 -22.88 15.25 -13.77
N ALA A 99 -22.07 15.56 -14.79
CA ALA A 99 -22.40 16.48 -15.87
C ALA A 99 -23.01 15.80 -17.10
N VAL A 100 -22.65 14.54 -17.40
CA VAL A 100 -22.91 13.90 -18.70
C VAL A 100 -24.11 12.91 -18.65
N LYS A 101 -24.51 12.46 -17.46
CA LYS A 101 -25.65 11.52 -17.24
C LYS A 101 -25.58 10.19 -18.04
N ASP A 102 -24.40 9.73 -18.44
CA ASP A 102 -24.22 8.45 -19.15
C ASP A 102 -24.30 7.25 -18.20
N GLU A 103 -25.33 6.42 -18.38
CA GLU A 103 -25.57 5.24 -17.55
C GLU A 103 -24.60 4.09 -17.77
N LYS A 104 -24.13 3.88 -19.00
CA LYS A 104 -23.17 2.81 -19.31
C LYS A 104 -21.82 3.11 -18.68
N VAL A 105 -21.39 4.37 -18.75
CA VAL A 105 -20.13 4.79 -18.13
C VAL A 105 -20.24 4.78 -16.61
N PHE A 106 -21.38 5.18 -16.05
CA PHE A 106 -21.64 5.05 -14.61
C PHE A 106 -21.53 3.59 -14.14
N LYS A 107 -22.19 2.67 -14.83
CA LYS A 107 -22.14 1.24 -14.50
C LYS A 107 -20.70 0.72 -14.54
N ARG A 108 -19.94 1.02 -15.59
CA ARG A 108 -18.54 0.59 -15.72
C ARG A 108 -17.65 1.07 -14.58
N ILE A 109 -17.81 2.32 -14.13
CA ILE A 109 -17.05 2.88 -13.01
C ILE A 109 -17.51 2.26 -11.69
N ASN A 110 -18.81 2.06 -11.50
CA ASN A 110 -19.34 1.39 -10.32
C ASN A 110 -18.80 -0.04 -10.21
N ASP A 111 -18.77 -0.79 -11.31
CA ASP A 111 -18.20 -2.13 -11.39
C ASP A 111 -16.70 -2.12 -11.06
N SER A 112 -15.97 -1.06 -11.42
CA SER A 112 -14.55 -0.92 -11.08
C SER A 112 -14.30 -0.75 -9.58
N PHE A 113 -15.18 -0.04 -8.87
CA PHE A 113 -15.11 0.11 -7.41
C PHE A 113 -15.55 -1.15 -6.65
N LEU A 114 -16.53 -1.89 -7.18
CA LEU A 114 -17.22 -2.94 -6.43
C LEU A 114 -16.76 -4.36 -6.77
N THR A 115 -16.43 -4.61 -8.04
CA THR A 115 -16.30 -5.98 -8.57
C THR A 115 -15.04 -6.23 -9.37
N ASN A 116 -14.20 -5.23 -9.60
CA ASN A 116 -12.91 -5.41 -10.27
C ASN A 116 -11.95 -6.27 -9.44
N ASP A 117 -11.44 -7.35 -10.04
CA ASP A 117 -10.58 -8.33 -9.37
C ASP A 117 -9.21 -7.78 -8.95
N TYR A 118 -8.80 -6.63 -9.49
CA TYR A 118 -7.50 -6.03 -9.21
C TYR A 118 -7.57 -4.88 -8.19
N SER A 119 -8.46 -3.91 -8.38
CA SER A 119 -8.47 -2.66 -7.62
C SER A 119 -9.79 -2.33 -6.93
N SER A 120 -10.78 -3.22 -6.92
CA SER A 120 -12.02 -2.96 -6.19
C SER A 120 -11.79 -2.78 -4.69
N ILE A 121 -12.71 -2.07 -4.02
CA ILE A 121 -12.66 -1.84 -2.58
C ILE A 121 -12.47 -3.16 -1.80
N PRO A 122 -13.23 -4.25 -2.05
CA PRO A 122 -13.02 -5.51 -1.34
C PRO A 122 -11.61 -6.08 -1.49
N VAL A 123 -11.03 -5.97 -2.69
CA VAL A 123 -9.66 -6.43 -2.96
C VAL A 123 -8.65 -5.59 -2.18
N VAL A 124 -8.77 -4.27 -2.20
CA VAL A 124 -7.87 -3.39 -1.44
C VAL A 124 -8.01 -3.62 0.07
N ILE A 125 -9.23 -3.89 0.59
CA ILE A 125 -9.43 -4.27 2.00
C ILE A 125 -8.68 -5.55 2.33
N LYS A 126 -8.79 -6.58 1.47
CA LYS A 126 -8.10 -7.87 1.67
C LYS A 126 -6.59 -7.67 1.72
N GLU A 127 -6.04 -6.93 0.75
CA GLU A 127 -4.60 -6.67 0.67
C GLU A 127 -4.09 -5.85 1.86
N LEU A 128 -4.87 -4.88 2.35
CA LEU A 128 -4.53 -4.12 3.57
C LEU A 128 -4.48 -4.99 4.82
N ASN A 129 -5.44 -5.91 4.96
CA ASN A 129 -5.45 -6.84 6.09
C ASN A 129 -4.24 -7.79 6.01
N ASP A 130 -3.94 -8.35 4.84
CA ASP A 130 -2.75 -9.18 4.62
C ASP A 130 -1.46 -8.42 4.92
N PHE A 131 -1.38 -7.14 4.51
CA PHE A 131 -0.25 -6.28 4.83
C PHE A 131 -0.09 -6.09 6.34
N LYS A 132 -1.18 -5.80 7.06
CA LYS A 132 -1.18 -5.68 8.52
C LYS A 132 -0.72 -6.96 9.20
N ASP A 133 -1.22 -8.11 8.76
CA ASP A 133 -0.88 -9.40 9.35
C ASP A 133 0.61 -9.72 9.16
N LYS A 134 1.17 -9.41 7.99
CA LYS A 134 2.61 -9.54 7.73
C LYS A 134 3.48 -8.60 8.57
N ILE A 135 3.03 -7.36 8.83
CA ILE A 135 3.73 -6.44 9.74
C ILE A 135 3.81 -7.05 11.14
N ASN A 136 2.69 -7.57 11.65
CA ASN A 136 2.64 -8.21 12.97
C ASN A 136 3.51 -9.48 13.02
N GLU A 137 3.53 -10.26 11.93
CA GLU A 137 4.37 -11.45 11.82
C GLU A 137 5.87 -11.10 11.79
N LEU A 138 6.25 -10.05 11.07
CA LEU A 138 7.61 -9.52 11.05
C LEU A 138 8.06 -9.12 12.46
N GLU A 139 7.25 -8.33 13.16
CA GLU A 139 7.53 -7.89 14.53
C GLU A 139 7.76 -9.09 15.47
N LYS A 140 6.85 -10.07 15.44
CA LYS A 140 6.94 -11.28 16.27
C LYS A 140 8.21 -12.08 15.98
N ASN A 141 8.49 -12.35 14.71
CA ASN A 141 9.64 -13.15 14.31
C ASN A 141 10.95 -12.43 14.66
N TYR A 142 11.00 -11.12 14.49
CA TYR A 142 12.19 -10.34 14.80
C TYR A 142 12.46 -10.24 16.30
N LYS A 143 11.44 -9.97 17.13
CA LYS A 143 11.59 -9.99 18.60
C LYS A 143 12.10 -11.33 19.10
N SER A 144 11.60 -12.42 18.51
CA SER A 144 12.08 -13.78 18.81
C SER A 144 13.56 -13.94 18.42
N LEU A 145 13.94 -13.48 17.23
CA LEU A 145 15.33 -13.56 16.76
C LEU A 145 16.29 -12.74 17.63
N ILE A 146 15.87 -11.57 18.10
CA ILE A 146 16.67 -10.73 19.01
C ILE A 146 16.93 -11.46 20.33
N ASN A 147 15.89 -12.04 20.93
CA ASN A 147 16.01 -12.69 22.23
C ASN A 147 16.90 -13.95 22.17
N GLU A 148 16.99 -14.63 21.03
CA GLU A 148 17.76 -15.86 20.86
C GLU A 148 19.25 -15.66 20.52
N ASN A 149 19.63 -14.51 19.93
CA ASN A 149 20.92 -14.40 19.21
C ASN A 149 22.00 -13.50 19.80
N TYR A 150 21.70 -12.56 20.70
CA TYR A 150 22.67 -11.50 21.00
C TYR A 150 23.38 -11.67 22.35
N ALA A 151 24.71 -11.70 22.29
CA ALA A 151 25.61 -11.77 23.45
C ALA A 151 26.08 -10.37 23.94
N SER A 152 25.75 -9.29 23.23
CA SER A 152 26.13 -7.91 23.56
C SER A 152 24.89 -7.01 23.58
N ILE A 153 24.76 -6.22 24.65
CA ILE A 153 23.64 -5.30 24.90
C ILE A 153 23.63 -4.16 23.87
N ASP A 154 24.77 -3.54 23.57
CA ASP A 154 24.86 -2.43 22.61
C ASP A 154 24.44 -2.84 21.19
N PHE A 155 24.80 -4.07 20.81
CA PHE A 155 24.37 -4.60 19.52
C PHE A 155 22.86 -4.83 19.50
N LYS A 156 22.28 -5.38 20.58
CA LYS A 156 20.83 -5.57 20.72
C LYS A 156 20.07 -4.24 20.61
N VAL A 157 20.47 -3.22 21.39
CA VAL A 157 19.79 -1.91 21.42
C VAL A 157 19.78 -1.25 20.05
N LYS A 158 20.92 -1.19 19.36
CA LYS A 158 21.01 -0.60 18.01
C LYS A 158 20.08 -1.27 16.99
N HIS A 159 19.82 -2.55 17.18
CA HIS A 159 19.01 -3.36 16.27
C HIS A 159 17.52 -3.22 16.57
N GLU A 160 17.13 -3.16 17.84
CA GLU A 160 15.78 -2.80 18.28
C GLU A 160 15.39 -1.42 17.74
N GLU A 161 16.25 -0.41 17.88
CA GLU A 161 15.96 0.95 17.37
C GLU A 161 15.78 1.02 15.84
N HIS A 162 16.49 0.17 15.10
CA HIS A 162 16.38 0.12 13.64
C HIS A 162 15.08 -0.58 13.22
N LEU A 163 14.71 -1.66 13.90
CA LEU A 163 13.42 -2.32 13.69
C LEU A 163 12.26 -1.41 14.05
N ASP A 164 12.29 -0.79 15.23
CA ASP A 164 11.18 0.03 15.72
C ASP A 164 10.87 1.17 14.76
N ARG A 165 11.90 1.80 14.19
CA ARG A 165 11.73 2.80 13.12
C ARG A 165 11.06 2.21 11.88
N HIS A 166 11.43 1.01 11.47
CA HIS A 166 10.84 0.38 10.30
C HIS A 166 9.40 -0.08 10.52
N LEU A 167 9.12 -0.74 11.65
CA LEU A 167 7.76 -1.10 12.03
C LEU A 167 6.87 0.14 12.14
N LYS A 168 7.39 1.24 12.71
CA LYS A 168 6.69 2.52 12.73
C LYS A 168 6.34 2.99 11.32
N ASN A 169 7.30 2.97 10.39
CA ASN A 169 7.05 3.36 9.00
C ASN A 169 6.01 2.46 8.33
N LEU A 170 6.12 1.14 8.46
CA LEU A 170 5.16 0.18 7.91
C LEU A 170 3.74 0.39 8.46
N HIS A 171 3.62 0.60 9.78
CA HIS A 171 2.34 0.91 10.41
C HIS A 171 1.78 2.26 9.95
N GLU A 172 2.62 3.27 9.76
CA GLU A 172 2.22 4.56 9.21
C GLU A 172 1.72 4.43 7.77
N THR A 173 2.45 3.69 6.91
CA THR A 173 2.02 3.36 5.54
C THR A 173 0.65 2.70 5.54
N HIS A 174 0.50 1.61 6.28
CA HIS A 174 -0.77 0.89 6.38
C HIS A 174 -1.90 1.80 6.89
N GLY A 175 -1.62 2.63 7.91
CA GLY A 175 -2.57 3.58 8.48
C GLY A 175 -3.05 4.61 7.45
N ARG A 176 -2.14 5.17 6.64
CA ARG A 176 -2.45 6.13 5.59
C ARG A 176 -3.21 5.49 4.43
N GLN A 177 -2.80 4.32 3.97
CA GLN A 177 -3.51 3.57 2.92
C GLN A 177 -4.96 3.25 3.35
N LYS A 178 -5.15 2.81 4.60
CA LYS A 178 -6.48 2.58 5.18
C LYS A 178 -7.32 3.87 5.22
N LYS A 179 -6.74 4.98 5.67
CA LYS A 179 -7.41 6.29 5.71
C LYS A 179 -7.86 6.72 4.31
N LEU A 180 -6.98 6.58 3.31
CA LEU A 180 -7.29 6.89 1.91
C LEU A 180 -8.45 6.05 1.38
N LEU A 181 -8.42 4.73 1.59
CA LEU A 181 -9.50 3.85 1.16
C LEU A 181 -10.84 4.27 1.77
N MET A 182 -10.86 4.58 3.07
CA MET A 182 -12.06 5.07 3.75
C MET A 182 -12.58 6.38 3.15
N SER A 183 -11.69 7.35 2.94
CA SER A 183 -12.04 8.64 2.31
C SER A 183 -12.63 8.44 0.91
N MET A 184 -11.99 7.61 0.09
CA MET A 184 -12.50 7.26 -1.24
C MET A 184 -13.87 6.58 -1.17
N GLY A 185 -14.08 5.65 -0.24
CA GLY A 185 -15.37 4.97 -0.05
C GLY A 185 -16.51 5.92 0.33
N VAL A 186 -16.23 6.88 1.21
CA VAL A 186 -17.20 7.93 1.58
C VAL A 186 -17.55 8.80 0.38
N MET A 187 -16.55 9.26 -0.37
CA MET A 187 -16.76 10.08 -1.56
C MET A 187 -17.51 9.32 -2.66
N PHE A 188 -17.14 8.07 -2.91
CA PHE A 188 -17.80 7.19 -3.86
C PHE A 188 -19.29 7.08 -3.53
N THR A 189 -19.62 6.77 -2.27
CA THR A 189 -21.01 6.68 -1.81
C THR A 189 -21.77 7.99 -2.00
N LYS A 190 -21.13 9.13 -1.70
CA LYS A 190 -21.73 10.45 -1.89
C LYS A 190 -22.02 10.74 -3.37
N LEU A 191 -21.04 10.50 -4.25
CA LEU A 191 -21.17 10.72 -5.69
C LEU A 191 -22.26 9.82 -6.28
N CYS A 192 -22.32 8.55 -5.90
CA CYS A 192 -23.39 7.65 -6.34
C CYS A 192 -24.77 8.18 -5.93
N LYS A 193 -24.93 8.64 -4.67
CA LYS A 193 -26.19 9.26 -4.21
C LYS A 193 -26.55 10.51 -5.01
N ASP A 194 -25.58 11.38 -5.28
CA ASP A 194 -25.81 12.61 -6.03
C ASP A 194 -26.18 12.34 -7.50
N ILE A 195 -25.58 11.32 -8.12
CA ILE A 195 -25.93 10.86 -9.47
C ILE A 195 -27.36 10.31 -9.48
N LEU A 196 -27.73 9.48 -8.50
CA LEU A 196 -29.07 8.92 -8.40
C LEU A 196 -30.15 9.99 -8.16
N LYS A 197 -29.87 11.02 -7.37
CA LYS A 197 -30.80 12.14 -7.12
C LYS A 197 -31.03 13.06 -8.33
N LYS A 198 -30.07 13.10 -9.27
CA LYS A 198 -30.14 13.94 -10.48
C LYS A 198 -30.74 13.23 -11.69
N ARG A 199 -31.03 11.94 -11.56
CA ARG A 199 -31.85 11.17 -12.49
C ARG A 199 -33.30 11.31 -12.10
#